data_AF-A0A7H8Q9A9-F1
#
_entry.id   AF-A0A7H8Q9A9-F1
#
_cell.length_a   1.000
_cell.length_b   1.000
_cell.length_c   1.000
_cell.angle_alpha   90.00
_cell.angle_beta   90.00
_cell.angle_gamma   90.00
#
_symmetry.space_group_name_H-M   'P 1'
#
loop_
_entity.id
_entity.type
_entity.pdbx_description
1 polymer ?
#
loop_
_entity_poly.entity_id
_entity_poly.type
_entity_poly.pdbx_seq_one_letter_code
_entity_poly.pdbx_strand_id
1 'polypeptide(L)'
;MKKINFSILIKLAVLVFLLATFFLQYEFLFATRIVLVVFVLTILTAEIKKDYFAAHKVAFILLNTIIMAALIGSILFDNSTVNTPANNRDFLIPVFVYTLMVIEYKDLYNKTSTENLS
;
A
#
# COMPACT_ATOMS: atom_id res chain seq x y z
N MET A 1 17.84 -16.29 -16.27
CA MET A 1 17.19 -14.98 -16.06
C MET A 1 16.14 -15.15 -14.97
N LYS A 2 16.18 -14.35 -13.88
CA LYS A 2 15.12 -14.39 -12.86
C LYS A 2 13.79 -14.01 -13.53
N LYS A 3 12.77 -14.88 -13.45
CA LYS A 3 11.43 -14.54 -13.91
C LYS A 3 10.97 -13.33 -13.11
N ILE A 4 10.74 -12.19 -13.77
CA ILE A 4 10.17 -11.01 -13.12
C ILE A 4 8.76 -11.43 -12.67
N ASN A 5 8.48 -11.28 -11.38
CA ASN A 5 7.15 -11.58 -10.86
C ASN A 5 6.16 -10.56 -11.44
N PHE A 6 5.10 -11.03 -12.08
CA PHE A 6 4.07 -10.17 -12.69
C PHE A 6 3.45 -9.20 -11.66
N SER A 7 3.36 -9.60 -10.39
CA SER A 7 2.94 -8.74 -9.28
C SER A 7 3.80 -7.48 -9.13
N ILE A 8 5.13 -7.58 -9.27
CA ILE A 8 6.05 -6.44 -9.20
C ILE A 8 5.76 -5.44 -10.33
N LEU A 9 5.48 -5.94 -11.55
CA LEU A 9 5.15 -5.09 -12.69
C LEU A 9 3.85 -4.31 -12.47
N ILE A 10 2.83 -4.96 -11.90
CA ILE A 10 1.57 -4.29 -11.55
C ILE A 10 1.81 -3.20 -10.51
N LYS A 11 2.53 -3.50 -9.42
CA LYS A 11 2.84 -2.51 -8.37
C LYS A 11 3.65 -1.32 -8.92
N LEU A 12 4.61 -1.57 -9.81
CA LEU A 12 5.33 -0.52 -10.54
C LEU A 12 4.42 0.34 -11.40
N ALA A 13 3.49 -0.28 -12.16
CA ALA A 13 2.54 0.46 -12.98
C ALA A 13 1.63 1.36 -12.13
N VAL A 14 1.16 0.86 -10.98
CA VAL A 14 0.39 1.66 -10.01
C VAL A 14 1.22 2.81 -9.45
N LEU A 15 2.49 2.59 -9.13
CA LEU A 15 3.40 3.66 -8.67
C LEU A 15 3.56 4.76 -9.72
N VAL A 16 3.84 4.38 -10.97
CA VAL A 16 3.98 5.32 -12.09
C VAL A 16 2.68 6.10 -12.30
N PHE A 17 1.53 5.43 -12.25
CA PHE A 17 0.23 6.07 -12.35
C PHE A 17 0.00 7.09 -11.22
N LEU A 18 0.28 6.73 -9.96
CA LEU A 18 0.17 7.66 -8.83
C LEU A 18 1.10 8.86 -9.01
N LEU A 19 2.35 8.65 -9.41
CA LEU A 19 3.30 9.72 -9.67
C LEU A 19 2.83 10.64 -10.81
N ALA A 20 2.25 10.08 -11.88
CA ALA A 20 1.70 10.85 -12.99
C ALA A 20 0.56 11.79 -12.54
N THR A 21 -0.23 11.41 -11.53
CA THR A 21 -1.32 12.26 -11.03
C THR A 21 -0.83 13.56 -10.38
N PHE A 22 0.44 13.63 -9.94
CA PHE A 22 1.04 14.87 -9.45
C PHE A 22 1.39 15.83 -10.60
N PHE A 23 1.90 15.29 -11.71
CA PHE A 23 2.23 16.10 -12.90
C PHE A 23 1.00 16.69 -13.58
N LEU A 24 -0.13 15.98 -13.51
CA LEU A 24 -1.41 16.44 -14.06
C LEU A 24 -2.11 17.52 -13.22
N GLN A 25 -1.45 18.05 -12.18
CA GLN A 25 -1.98 19.09 -11.29
C GLN A 25 -3.37 18.76 -10.72
N TYR A 26 -3.66 17.47 -10.55
CA TYR A 26 -4.83 17.08 -9.80
C TYR A 26 -4.55 17.47 -8.35
N GLU A 27 -5.29 18.42 -7.77
CA GLU A 27 -5.04 18.91 -6.39
C GLU A 27 -5.87 18.16 -5.34
N PHE A 28 -6.90 17.43 -5.77
CA PHE A 28 -7.75 16.66 -4.86
C PHE A 28 -6.97 15.54 -4.15
N LEU A 29 -7.19 15.37 -2.84
CA LEU A 29 -6.54 14.34 -2.01
C LEU A 29 -5.01 14.29 -2.16
N PHE A 30 -4.34 15.44 -2.07
CA PHE A 30 -2.90 15.55 -2.28
C PHE A 30 -2.07 14.79 -1.24
N ALA A 31 -2.34 15.01 0.06
CA ALA A 31 -1.63 14.30 1.13
C ALA A 31 -1.91 12.79 1.08
N THR A 32 -3.15 12.42 0.80
CA THR A 32 -3.58 11.02 0.66
C THR A 32 -2.80 10.31 -0.44
N ARG A 33 -2.56 10.97 -1.58
CA ARG A 33 -1.76 10.40 -2.67
C ARG A 33 -0.29 10.21 -2.30
N ILE A 34 0.29 11.11 -1.52
CA ILE A 34 1.65 10.93 -0.99
C ILE A 34 1.72 9.67 -0.13
N VAL A 35 0.74 9.47 0.76
CA VAL A 35 0.67 8.26 1.59
C VAL A 35 0.48 7.00 0.73
N LEU A 36 -0.33 7.05 -0.34
CA LEU A 36 -0.49 5.95 -1.28
C LEU A 36 0.81 5.61 -2.01
N VAL A 37 1.61 6.60 -2.41
CA VAL A 37 2.95 6.37 -2.99
C VAL A 37 3.84 5.63 -2.00
N VAL A 38 3.89 6.08 -0.74
CA VAL A 38 4.65 5.43 0.33
C VAL A 38 4.16 3.99 0.56
N PHE A 39 2.84 3.76 0.52
CA PHE A 39 2.27 2.43 0.61
C PHE A 39 2.72 1.51 -0.53
N VAL A 40 2.65 1.98 -1.78
CA VAL A 40 3.07 1.18 -2.93
C VAL A 40 4.57 0.84 -2.85
N LEU A 41 5.41 1.79 -2.44
CA LEU A 41 6.83 1.55 -2.20
C LEU A 41 7.06 0.51 -1.10
N THR A 42 6.24 0.54 -0.05
CA THR A 42 6.31 -0.42 1.06
C THR A 42 6.00 -1.84 0.58
N ILE A 43 4.89 -2.06 -0.12
CA ILE A 43 4.52 -3.40 -0.62
C ILE A 43 5.47 -3.91 -1.70
N LEU A 44 6.08 -3.00 -2.47
CA LEU A 44 7.09 -3.35 -3.46
C LEU A 44 8.41 -3.75 -2.79
N THR A 45 8.79 -3.04 -1.72
CA THR A 45 9.95 -3.40 -0.89
C THR A 45 9.71 -4.74 -0.19
N ALA A 46 8.50 -4.98 0.30
CA ALA A 46 8.12 -6.25 0.92
C ALA A 46 8.25 -7.42 -0.07
N GLU A 47 7.83 -7.23 -1.32
CA GLU A 47 7.94 -8.25 -2.36
C GLU A 47 9.39 -8.50 -2.80
N ILE A 48 10.22 -7.44 -2.91
CA ILE A 48 11.64 -7.57 -3.27
C ILE A 48 12.45 -8.20 -2.14
N LYS A 49 12.14 -7.85 -0.89
CA LYS A 49 12.82 -8.33 0.34
C LYS A 49 11.96 -9.36 1.07
N LYS A 50 11.32 -10.25 0.31
CA LYS A 50 10.35 -11.22 0.83
C LYS A 50 10.88 -12.02 2.02
N ASP A 51 12.10 -12.52 1.94
CA ASP A 51 12.73 -13.33 2.99
C ASP A 51 12.93 -12.54 4.30
N TYR A 52 13.29 -11.26 4.20
CA TYR A 52 13.44 -10.40 5.37
C TYR A 52 12.10 -10.19 6.08
N PHE A 53 11.05 -9.83 5.34
CA PHE A 53 9.75 -9.59 5.95
C PHE A 53 9.11 -10.88 6.44
N ALA A 54 9.28 -12.00 5.73
CA ALA A 54 8.85 -13.32 6.20
C ALA A 54 9.42 -13.68 7.59
N ALA A 55 10.68 -13.29 7.87
CA ALA A 55 11.29 -13.48 9.18
C ALA A 55 10.87 -12.42 10.22
N HIS A 56 10.43 -11.23 9.81
CA HIS A 56 10.15 -10.08 10.68
C HIS A 56 8.68 -9.68 10.65
N LYS A 57 7.80 -10.63 10.99
CA LYS A 57 6.34 -10.47 10.98
C LYS A 57 5.84 -9.21 11.70
N VAL A 58 6.38 -8.95 12.90
CA VAL A 58 5.98 -7.80 13.72
C VAL A 58 6.32 -6.48 13.01
N ALA A 59 7.48 -6.38 12.38
CA ALA A 59 7.89 -5.18 11.65
C ALA A 59 6.95 -4.89 10.47
N PHE A 60 6.55 -5.93 9.73
CA PHE A 60 5.57 -5.78 8.66
C PHE A 60 4.21 -5.30 9.18
N ILE A 61 3.71 -5.86 10.29
CA ILE A 61 2.43 -5.45 10.88
C ILE A 61 2.49 -3.98 11.33
N LEU A 62 3.54 -3.59 12.07
CA LEU A 62 3.69 -2.22 12.57
C LEU A 62 3.75 -1.22 11.41
N LEU A 63 4.53 -1.52 10.37
CA LEU A 63 4.64 -0.66 9.19
C LEU A 63 3.28 -0.45 8.52
N ASN A 64 2.51 -1.53 8.32
CA ASN A 64 1.18 -1.43 7.71
C ASN A 64 0.18 -0.66 8.59
N THR A 65 0.23 -0.84 9.91
CA THR A 65 -0.60 -0.07 10.85
C THR A 65 -0.30 1.43 10.77
N ILE A 66 0.98 1.81 10.71
CA ILE A 66 1.39 3.21 10.57
C ILE A 66 0.88 3.80 9.26
N ILE A 67 1.01 3.07 8.15
CA ILE A 67 0.49 3.50 6.84
C ILE A 67 -1.02 3.70 6.89
N MET A 68 -1.75 2.79 7.53
CA MET A 68 -3.20 2.89 7.64
C MET A 68 -3.63 4.12 8.44
N ALA A 69 -2.96 4.38 9.57
CA ALA A 69 -3.20 5.59 10.37
C ALA A 69 -2.89 6.87 9.57
N ALA A 70 -1.76 6.89 8.85
CA ALA A 70 -1.38 8.01 7.99
C ALA A 70 -2.39 8.23 6.85
N LEU A 71 -2.95 7.17 6.28
CA LEU A 71 -3.92 7.24 5.20
C LEU A 71 -5.25 7.83 5.67
N ILE A 72 -5.75 7.37 6.82
CA ILE A 72 -6.97 7.95 7.42
C ILE A 72 -6.74 9.42 7.78
N GLY A 73 -5.60 9.72 8.43
CA GLY A 73 -5.25 11.10 8.80
C GLY A 73 -5.12 12.03 7.60
N SER A 74 -4.52 11.55 6.50
CA SER A 74 -4.34 12.35 5.28
C SER A 74 -5.66 12.65 4.56
N ILE A 75 -6.62 11.72 4.55
CA ILE A 75 -7.96 11.97 3.99
C ILE A 75 -8.68 13.05 4.80
N LEU A 76 -8.61 12.99 6.13
CA LEU A 76 -9.19 14.02 7.00
C LEU A 76 -8.52 15.38 6.78
N PHE A 77 -7.19 15.39 6.67
CA PHE A 77 -6.40 16.59 6.41
C PHE A 77 -6.75 17.25 5.06
N ASP A 78 -6.77 16.46 3.98
CA ASP A 78 -7.09 16.96 2.64
C ASP A 78 -8.50 17.57 2.59
N ASN A 79 -9.51 16.89 3.15
CA ASN A 79 -10.88 17.41 3.18
C ASN A 79 -11.02 18.66 4.05
N SER A 80 -10.31 18.73 5.18
CA SER A 80 -10.32 19.92 6.06
C SER A 80 -9.70 21.15 5.39
N THR A 81 -8.65 20.96 4.59
CA THR A 81 -7.90 22.06 3.94
C THR A 81 -8.67 22.66 2.78
N VAL A 82 -9.47 21.85 2.07
CA VAL A 82 -10.26 22.28 0.90
C VAL A 82 -11.65 22.81 1.31
N ASN A 83 -11.99 22.86 2.60
CA ASN A 83 -13.33 23.22 3.12
C ASN A 83 -14.46 22.42 2.43
N THR A 84 -14.18 21.18 2.04
CA THR A 84 -15.16 20.29 1.41
C THR A 84 -15.56 19.21 2.42
N PRO A 85 -16.85 18.87 2.52
CA PRO A 85 -17.28 17.74 3.35
C PRO A 85 -16.57 16.48 2.87
N ALA A 86 -16.03 15.69 3.81
CA ALA A 86 -15.44 14.40 3.49
C ALA A 86 -16.43 13.55 2.70
N ASN A 87 -16.04 13.14 1.50
CA ASN A 87 -16.90 12.29 0.69
C ASN A 87 -16.80 10.85 1.21
N ASN A 88 -17.95 10.22 1.47
CA ASN A 88 -17.98 8.81 1.92
C ASN A 88 -17.24 7.87 0.95
N ARG A 89 -17.09 8.26 -0.32
CA ARG A 89 -16.31 7.52 -1.33
C ARG A 89 -14.81 7.52 -1.05
N ASP A 90 -14.27 8.55 -0.39
CA ASP A 90 -12.84 8.64 -0.09
C ASP A 90 -12.42 7.55 0.91
N PHE A 91 -13.35 7.11 1.77
CA PHE A 91 -13.14 6.00 2.71
C PHE A 91 -13.09 4.62 2.04
N LEU A 92 -13.35 4.52 0.73
CA LEU A 92 -13.05 3.30 -0.03
C LEU A 92 -11.53 3.11 -0.21
N ILE A 93 -10.74 4.18 -0.13
CA ILE A 93 -9.28 4.13 -0.29
C ILE A 93 -8.65 3.29 0.84
N PRO A 94 -8.91 3.56 2.15
CA PRO A 94 -8.43 2.71 3.23
C PRO A 94 -8.88 1.26 3.14
N VAL A 95 -10.13 1.00 2.72
CA VAL A 95 -10.65 -0.37 2.56
C VAL A 95 -9.88 -1.13 1.49
N PHE A 96 -9.61 -0.49 0.36
CA PHE A 96 -8.80 -1.06 -0.72
C PHE A 96 -7.37 -1.34 -0.25
N VAL A 97 -6.71 -0.38 0.40
CA VAL A 97 -5.35 -0.52 0.91
C VAL A 97 -5.28 -1.65 1.95
N TYR A 98 -6.22 -1.72 2.88
CA TYR A 98 -6.31 -2.78 3.87
C TYR A 98 -6.44 -4.17 3.21
N THR A 99 -7.27 -4.27 2.17
CA THR A 99 -7.43 -5.52 1.42
C THR A 99 -6.10 -5.98 0.81
N LEU A 100 -5.35 -5.07 0.19
CA LEU A 100 -4.02 -5.38 -0.35
C LEU A 100 -3.02 -5.79 0.75
N MET A 101 -3.03 -5.11 1.90
CA MET A 101 -2.20 -5.47 3.04
C MET A 101 -2.49 -6.89 3.54
N VAL A 102 -3.77 -7.28 3.61
CA VAL A 102 -4.18 -8.63 4.02
C VAL A 102 -3.73 -9.69 3.00
N ILE A 103 -3.85 -9.40 1.70
CA ILE A 103 -3.38 -10.31 0.64
C ILE A 103 -1.86 -10.51 0.74
N GLU A 104 -1.10 -9.42 0.84
CA GLU A 104 0.37 -9.47 0.94
C GLU A 104 0.81 -10.20 2.23
N TYR A 105 0.14 -9.93 3.35
CA TYR A 105 0.36 -10.64 4.60
C TYR A 105 0.16 -12.17 4.43
N LYS A 106 -0.94 -12.59 3.78
CA LYS A 106 -1.18 -14.01 3.52
C LYS A 106 -0.09 -14.61 2.61
N ASP A 107 0.33 -13.92 1.56
CA ASP A 107 1.38 -14.43 0.67
C ASP A 107 2.77 -14.50 1.33
N LEU A 108 3.04 -13.62 2.31
CA LEU A 108 4.27 -13.63 3.10
C LEU A 108 4.31 -14.75 4.15
N TYR A 109 3.21 -14.99 4.87
CA TYR A 109 3.24 -15.83 6.08
C TYR A 109 2.43 -17.13 6.01
N ASN A 110 1.56 -17.34 5.02
CA ASN A 110 0.77 -18.59 4.93
C ASN A 110 1.39 -19.65 4.01
N LYS A 111 2.50 -19.37 3.31
CA LYS A 111 3.22 -20.37 2.48
C LYS A 111 3.93 -21.47 3.29
N THR A 112 4.22 -21.23 4.57
CA THR A 112 4.90 -22.17 5.48
C THR A 112 4.07 -23.38 5.92
N SER A 113 2.79 -23.45 5.53
CA SER A 113 1.90 -24.58 5.86
C SER A 113 1.93 -25.72 4.84
N THR A 114 2.49 -25.51 3.64
CA THR A 114 2.49 -26.52 2.55
C THR A 114 3.84 -27.15 2.26
N GLU A 115 4.97 -26.55 2.66
CA GLU A 115 6.31 -27.12 2.45
C GLU A 115 6.79 -28.05 3.58
N ASN A 116 6.14 -28.00 4.76
CA ASN A 116 6.44 -28.91 5.87
C ASN A 116 5.59 -30.21 5.83
N LEU A 117 4.92 -30.48 4.71
CA LEU A 117 4.07 -31.65 4.47
C LEU A 117 4.54 -32.48 3.25
N SER A 118 5.70 -32.17 2.66
CA SER A 118 6.34 -32.95 1.59
C SER A 118 7.61 -33.63 2.08
#